data_AF-A0A970AFR6-F1
#
_entry.id   AF-A0A970AFR6-F1
#
_cell.length_a   1.000
_cell.length_b   1.000
_cell.length_c   1.000
_cell.angle_alpha   90.00
_cell.angle_beta   90.00
_cell.angle_gamma   90.00
#
_symmetry.space_group_name_H-M   'P 1'
#
loop_
_entity.id
_entity.type
_entity.pdbx_description
1 polymer ?
#
loop_
_entity_poly.entity_id
_entity_poly.type
_entity_poly.pdbx_seq_one_letter_code
_entity_poly.pdbx_strand_id
1 'polypeptide(L)' 'MDVRERVEQCIENISFSARELRRAAQETENTQAQNAFVESAQKIEDCLQQCRIALNQFK' A
#
# COMPACT_ATOMS: atom_id res chain seq x y z
N MET A 1 19.23 2.88 12.84
CA MET A 1 18.16 3.08 11.85
C MET A 1 17.52 4.42 12.13
N ASP A 2 17.76 5.39 11.27
CA ASP A 2 17.17 6.71 11.37
C ASP A 2 15.64 6.65 11.15
N VAL A 3 14.89 7.63 11.62
CA VAL A 3 13.43 7.68 11.48
C VAL A 3 13.04 7.62 10.00
N ARG A 4 13.82 8.25 9.11
CA ARG A 4 13.59 8.18 7.67
C ARG A 4 13.65 6.74 7.15
N GLU A 5 14.72 6.02 7.46
CA GLU A 5 14.92 4.62 7.04
C GLU A 5 13.78 3.71 7.56
N ARG A 6 13.33 3.92 8.81
CA ARG A 6 12.19 3.18 9.38
C ARG A 6 10.90 3.40 8.59
N VAL A 7 10.63 4.64 8.17
CA VAL A 7 9.44 5.00 7.41
C VAL A 7 9.53 4.49 5.97
N GLU A 8 10.70 4.56 5.34
CA GLU A 8 10.94 4.00 4.00
C GLU A 8 10.70 2.49 3.98
N GLN A 9 11.21 1.76 4.97
CA GLN A 9 10.95 0.33 5.11
C GLN A 9 9.46 0.01 5.33
N CYS A 10 8.77 0.84 6.11
CA CYS A 10 7.32 0.71 6.30
C CYS A 10 6.55 0.91 4.99
N ILE A 11 6.91 1.94 4.21
CA ILE A 11 6.34 2.22 2.88
C ILE A 11 6.56 1.03 1.95
N GLU A 12 7.75 0.44 1.93
CA GLU A 12 8.06 -0.72 1.07
C GLU A 12 7.22 -1.95 1.44
N ASN A 13 7.16 -2.31 2.73
CA ASN A 13 6.39 -3.46 3.21
C ASN A 13 4.90 -3.33 2.87
N ILE A 14 4.33 -2.15 3.10
CA ILE A 14 2.92 -1.88 2.81
C ILE A 14 2.67 -1.83 1.29
N SER A 15 3.63 -1.33 0.50
CA SER A 15 3.56 -1.37 -0.97
C SER A 15 3.56 -2.80 -1.51
N PHE A 16 4.24 -3.73 -0.85
CA PHE A 16 4.13 -5.16 -1.16
C PHE A 16 2.72 -5.68 -0.88
N SER A 17 2.14 -5.39 0.30
CA SER A 17 0.78 -5.82 0.62
C SER A 17 -0.27 -5.30 -0.38
N ALA A 18 -0.17 -4.04 -0.82
CA ALA A 18 -1.05 -3.48 -1.85
C ALA A 18 -0.97 -4.28 -3.17
N ARG A 19 0.24 -4.64 -3.61
CA ARG A 19 0.46 -5.44 -4.82
C ARG A 19 -0.15 -6.84 -4.70
N GLU A 20 0.01 -7.49 -3.54
CA GLU A 20 -0.58 -8.80 -3.31
C GLU A 20 -2.11 -8.76 -3.30
N LEU A 21 -2.73 -7.69 -2.77
CA LEU A 21 -4.18 -7.49 -2.84
C LEU A 21 -4.65 -7.27 -4.29
N ARG A 22 -3.92 -6.48 -5.10
CA ARG A 22 -4.22 -6.31 -6.53
C ARG A 22 -4.13 -7.64 -7.27
N ARG A 23 -3.14 -8.47 -6.95
CA ARG A 23 -2.99 -9.80 -7.51
C ARG A 23 -4.14 -10.73 -7.11
N ALA A 24 -4.49 -10.78 -5.83
CA ALA A 24 -5.63 -11.55 -5.34
C ALA A 24 -6.96 -11.13 -6.01
N ALA A 25 -7.13 -9.84 -6.29
CA ALA A 25 -8.28 -9.33 -7.04
C ALA A 25 -8.33 -9.81 -8.51
N GLN A 26 -7.18 -10.08 -9.13
CA GLN A 26 -7.09 -10.61 -10.49
C GLN A 26 -7.30 -12.12 -10.55
N GLU A 27 -6.91 -12.84 -9.49
CA GLU A 27 -6.98 -14.31 -9.40
C GLU A 27 -8.33 -14.81 -8.86
N THR A 28 -9.14 -13.95 -8.24
CA THR A 28 -10.44 -14.33 -7.67
C THR A 28 -11.59 -14.20 -8.68
N GLU A 29 -12.42 -15.24 -8.75
CA GLU A 29 -13.65 -15.24 -9.58
C GLU A 29 -14.86 -14.63 -8.85
N ASN A 30 -14.75 -14.41 -7.53
CA ASN A 30 -15.82 -13.81 -6.74
C ASN A 30 -15.77 -12.29 -6.87
N THR A 31 -16.75 -11.70 -7.56
CA THR A 31 -16.82 -10.24 -7.80
C THR A 31 -16.84 -9.42 -6.50
N GLN A 32 -17.47 -9.92 -5.42
CA GLN A 32 -17.49 -9.22 -4.15
C GLN A 32 -16.09 -9.20 -3.50
N ALA A 33 -15.40 -10.33 -3.50
CA ALA A 33 -14.02 -10.42 -3.00
C ALA A 33 -13.05 -9.59 -3.85
N GLN A 34 -13.19 -9.65 -5.18
CA GLN A 34 -12.44 -8.82 -6.12
C GLN A 34 -12.58 -7.34 -5.79
N ASN A 35 -13.82 -6.85 -5.64
CA ASN A 35 -14.07 -5.45 -5.33
C ASN A 35 -13.48 -5.06 -3.96
N ALA A 36 -13.60 -5.91 -2.95
CA ALA A 36 -13.04 -5.66 -1.63
C ALA A 36 -11.50 -5.58 -1.65
N PHE A 37 -10.84 -6.46 -2.42
CA PHE A 37 -9.38 -6.41 -2.60
C PHE A 37 -8.93 -5.17 -3.37
N VAL A 38 -9.62 -4.81 -4.46
CA VAL A 38 -9.36 -3.59 -5.23
C VAL A 38 -9.49 -2.35 -4.35
N GLU A 39 -10.58 -2.23 -3.59
CA GLU A 39 -10.83 -1.08 -2.72
C GLU A 39 -9.78 -1.00 -1.60
N SER A 40 -9.41 -2.13 -1.01
CA SER A 40 -8.40 -2.20 0.04
C SER A 40 -7.02 -1.81 -0.49
N ALA A 41 -6.63 -2.30 -1.67
CA ALA A 41 -5.39 -1.91 -2.32
C ALA A 41 -5.35 -0.39 -2.61
N GLN A 42 -6.46 0.18 -3.09
CA GLN A 42 -6.56 1.62 -3.35
C GLN A 42 -6.34 2.45 -2.07
N LYS A 43 -6.99 2.08 -0.96
CA LYS A 43 -6.82 2.78 0.32
C LYS A 43 -5.37 2.73 0.81
N ILE A 44 -4.68 1.60 0.58
CA ILE A 44 -3.27 1.47 0.92
C ILE A 44 -2.41 2.37 0.03
N GLU A 45 -2.66 2.40 -1.28
CA GLU A 45 -1.94 3.26 -2.23
C GLU A 45 -2.08 4.75 -1.87
N ASP A 46 -3.29 5.19 -1.51
CA ASP A 46 -3.55 6.56 -1.08
C ASP A 46 -2.78 6.88 0.22
N CYS A 47 -2.78 5.95 1.19
CA CYS A 47 -2.00 6.07 2.43
C CYS A 47 -0.49 6.17 2.15
N LEU A 48 0.04 5.31 1.27
CA LEU A 48 1.44 5.33 0.87
C LEU A 48 1.84 6.65 0.22
N GLN A 49 0.96 7.23 -0.61
CA GLN A 49 1.19 8.55 -1.19
C GLN A 49 1.30 9.63 -0.10
N GLN A 50 0.41 9.63 0.88
CA GLN A 50 0.46 10.56 2.01
C GLN A 50 1.74 10.37 2.83
N CYS A 51 2.15 9.12 3.11
CA CYS A 51 3.39 8.82 3.81
C CYS A 51 4.63 9.35 3.06
N ARG A 52 4.69 9.19 1.73
CA ARG A 52 5.81 9.70 0.91
C ARG A 52 5.88 11.22 0.93
N ILE A 53 4.73 11.90 0.88
CA ILE A 53 4.66 13.36 1.00
C ILE A 53 5.20 13.81 2.36
N ALA A 54 4.75 13.17 3.45
CA ALA A 54 5.22 13.49 4.79
C ALA A 54 6.73 13.23 4.96
N LEU A 55 7.23 12.10 4.45
CA LEU A 55 8.65 11.75 4.49
C LEU A 55 9.52 12.80 3.79
N ASN A 56 9.06 13.35 2.65
CA ASN A 56 9.77 14.40 1.93
C ASN A 56 9.80 15.75 2.69
N GLN A 57 9.00 15.90 3.74
CA GLN A 57 9.03 17.08 4.62
C GLN A 57 9.97 16.90 5.82
N PHE A 58 10.50 15.68 6.04
CA PHE A 58 11.54 15.43 7.04
C PHE A 58 12.83 16.04 6.47
N LYS A 59 13.12 17.26 6.90
CA LYS A 59 14.38 17.96 6.59
C LYS A 59 15.55 17.28 7.27
#